data_AF-A0A399XB65-F1
#
_entry.id   AF-A0A399XB65-F1
#
_cell.length_a   1.000
_cell.length_b   1.000
_cell.length_c   1.000
_cell.angle_alpha   90.00
_cell.angle_beta   90.00
_cell.angle_gamma   90.00
#
_symmetry.space_group_name_H-M   'P 1'
#
loop_
_entity.id
_entity.type
_entity.pdbx_description
1 polymer ?
#
loop_
_entity_poly.entity_id
_entity_poly.type
_entity_poly.pdbx_seq_one_letter_code
_entity_poly.pdbx_strand_id
1 'polypeptide(L)' 'MRKEDMKSLKANELMDKSVPELEKMVLEERAALYKARRDLVFRQMTDTASLKVRRHNIARLLTLISQKKKGASQ' A
#
# COMPACT_ATOMS: atom_id res chain seq x y z
N MET A 1 23.54 3.84 2.87
CA MET A 1 22.14 4.03 2.45
C MET A 1 21.27 3.26 3.45
N ARG A 2 20.50 3.94 4.31
CA ARG A 2 19.70 3.23 5.34
C ARG A 2 18.54 2.52 4.63
N LYS A 3 18.49 1.19 4.77
CA LYS A 3 17.31 0.38 4.48
C LYS A 3 16.26 0.74 5.52
N GLU A 4 15.45 1.76 5.26
CA GLU A 4 14.09 1.72 5.81
C GLU A 4 13.37 0.67 4.98
N ASP A 5 13.39 -0.57 5.46
CA ASP A 5 12.64 -1.67 4.87
C ASP A 5 11.21 -1.17 4.68
N MET A 6 10.81 -0.98 3.43
CA MET A 6 9.46 -0.55 3.13
C MET A 6 8.52 -1.57 3.73
N LYS A 7 7.91 -1.18 4.85
CA LYS A 7 7.23 -2.11 5.74
C LYS A 7 6.00 -2.63 5.01
N SER A 8 5.94 -3.94 4.82
CA SER A 8 4.72 -4.55 4.31
C SER A 8 3.61 -4.30 5.32
N LEU A 9 2.51 -3.69 4.86
CA LEU A 9 1.36 -3.44 5.74
C LEU A 9 0.79 -4.78 6.16
N LYS A 10 0.87 -5.11 7.45
CA LYS A 10 0.31 -6.34 8.00
C LYS A 10 -1.19 -6.18 8.18
N ALA A 11 -1.95 -7.23 7.87
CA ALA A 11 -3.41 -7.20 7.98
C ALA A 11 -3.87 -6.79 9.38
N ASN A 12 -3.20 -7.30 10.43
CA ASN A 12 -3.52 -7.00 11.82
C ASN A 12 -3.42 -5.49 12.14
N GLU A 13 -2.49 -4.76 11.54
CA GLU A 13 -2.33 -3.31 11.75
C GLU A 13 -3.38 -2.47 10.99
N LEU A 14 -4.10 -3.09 10.05
CA LEU A 14 -5.10 -2.46 9.19
C LEU A 14 -6.54 -2.77 9.61
N MET A 15 -6.74 -3.79 10.46
CA MET A 15 -8.07 -4.22 10.89
C MET A 15 -8.80 -3.16 11.71
N ASP A 16 -8.07 -2.44 12.58
CA ASP A 16 -8.63 -1.43 13.48
C ASP A 16 -8.96 -0.11 12.76
N LYS A 17 -8.50 0.06 11.52
CA LYS A 17 -8.72 1.28 10.74
C LYS A 17 -10.12 1.33 10.14
N SER A 18 -10.65 2.54 10.03
CA SER A 18 -11.93 2.82 9.38
C SER A 18 -11.82 2.73 7.85
N VAL A 19 -12.96 2.57 7.16
CA VAL A 19 -12.99 2.53 5.67
C VAL A 19 -12.41 3.81 5.05
N PRO A 20 -12.75 5.04 5.51
CA PRO A 20 -12.17 6.26 4.96
C PRO A 20 -10.64 6.35 5.15
N GLU A 21 -10.13 5.86 6.28
CA GLU A 21 -8.68 5.82 6.51
C GLU A 21 -7.98 4.83 5.57
N LEU A 22 -8.57 3.65 5.36
CA LEU A 22 -8.04 2.67 4.41
C LEU A 22 -8.02 3.24 2.98
N GLU A 23 -9.05 3.98 2.58
CA GLU A 23 -9.12 4.66 1.27
C GLU A 23 -8.02 5.73 1.13
N LYS A 24 -7.78 6.52 2.18
CA LYS A 24 -6.67 7.49 2.23
C LYS A 24 -5.32 6.78 2.05
N MET A 25 -5.10 5.67 2.75
CA MET A 25 -3.87 4.89 2.62
C MET A 25 -3.69 4.29 1.21
N VAL A 26 -4.78 3.93 0.52
CA VAL A 26 -4.71 3.47 -0.87
C VAL A 26 -4.21 4.59 -1.79
N LEU A 27 -4.68 5.82 -1.58
CA LEU A 27 -4.23 6.98 -2.37
C LEU A 27 -2.74 7.25 -2.15
N GLU A 28 -2.30 7.22 -0.88
CA GLU A 28 -0.90 7.39 -0.51
C GLU A 28 0.00 6.33 -1.16
N GLU A 29 -0.36 5.04 -1.08
CA GLU A 29 0.42 3.96 -1.69
C GLU A 29 0.42 4.02 -3.22
N ARG A 30 -0.68 4.46 -3.85
CA ARG A 30 -0.73 4.68 -5.31
C ARG A 30 0.20 5.81 -5.73
N ALA A 31 0.20 6.93 -5.01
CA ALA A 31 1.09 8.06 -5.28
C ALA A 31 2.56 7.66 -5.10
N ALA A 32 2.86 6.90 -4.04
CA ALA A 32 4.20 6.42 -3.77
C ALA A 32 4.66 5.37 -4.80
N LEU A 33 3.76 4.49 -5.28
CA LEU A 33 4.04 3.57 -6.39
C LEU A 33 4.33 4.32 -7.69
N TYR A 34 3.58 5.39 -7.99
CA TYR A 34 3.85 6.22 -9.16
C TYR A 34 5.23 6.86 -9.10
N LYS A 35 5.60 7.44 -7.95
CA LYS A 35 6.94 7.99 -7.72
C LYS A 35 8.02 6.92 -7.90
N ALA A 36 7.88 5.77 -7.23
CA ALA A 36 8.86 4.67 -7.33
C ALA A 36 9.03 4.15 -8.77
N ARG A 37 7.97 4.14 -9.58
CA ARG A 37 8.06 3.80 -11.01
C ARG A 37 8.89 4.83 -11.78
N ARG A 38 8.68 6.12 -11.54
CA ARG A 38 9.50 7.18 -12.16
C ARG A 38 10.96 7.06 -11.74
N ASP A 39 11.21 6.93 -10.43
CA ASP A 39 12.57 6.84 -9.90
C ASP A 39 13.32 5.62 -10.46
N LEU A 40 12.63 4.50 -10.69
CA LEU A 40 13.20 3.34 -11.38
C LEU A 40 13.61 3.65 -12.82
N VAL A 41 12.73 4.30 -13.60
CA VAL A 41 13.00 4.65 -15.00
C VAL A 41 14.18 5.62 -15.10
N PHE A 42 14.25 6.60 -14.20
CA PHE A 42 15.37 7.54 -14.12
C PHE A 42 16.64 6.94 -13.47
N ARG A 43 16.62 5.65 -13.10
CA ARG A 43 17.72 4.96 -12.39
C ARG A 43 18.14 5.64 -11.08
N GLN A 44 17.21 6.35 -10.46
CA GLN A 44 17.38 7.01 -9.14
C GLN A 44 17.02 6.08 -7.98
N MET A 45 16.53 4.87 -8.26
CA MET A 45 16.20 3.84 -7.28
C MET A 45 16.78 2.49 -7.72
N THR A 46 17.43 1.80 -6.78
CA THR A 46 17.96 0.43 -6.98
C THR A 46 17.09 -0.64 -6.31
N ASP A 47 16.26 -0.26 -5.35
CA ASP A 47 15.36 -1.19 -4.66
C ASP A 47 14.07 -1.44 -5.47
N THR A 48 14.14 -2.47 -6.31
CA THR A 48 13.00 -2.95 -7.10
C THR A 48 12.04 -3.85 -6.31
N ALA A 49 12.50 -4.43 -5.18
CA ALA A 49 11.65 -5.25 -4.31
C ALA A 49 10.55 -4.39 -3.67
N SER A 50 10.89 -3.15 -3.35
CA SER A 50 10.01 -2.07 -2.91
C SER A 50 8.71 -1.95 -3.75
N LEU A 51 8.80 -2.08 -5.08
CA LEU A 51 7.65 -2.00 -5.99
C LEU A 51 6.67 -3.16 -5.81
N LYS A 52 7.18 -4.36 -5.51
CA LYS A 52 6.36 -5.54 -5.21
C LYS A 52 5.62 -5.36 -3.89
N VAL A 53 6.30 -4.85 -2.87
CA VAL A 53 5.70 -4.57 -1.56
C VAL A 53 4.56 -3.57 -1.69
N ARG A 54 4.76 -2.44 -2.38
CA ARG A 54 3.70 -1.44 -2.60
C ARG A 54 2.47 -2.01 -3.32
N ARG A 55 2.68 -2.82 -4.35
CA ARG A 55 1.57 -3.49 -5.06
C ARG A 55 0.77 -4.41 -4.13
N HIS A 56 1.45 -5.19 -3.29
CA HIS A 56 0.80 -6.04 -2.30
C HIS A 56 0.07 -5.22 -1.22
N ASN A 57 0.64 -4.12 -0.77
CA ASN A 57 0.00 -3.21 0.20
C ASN A 57 -1.33 -2.67 -0.37
N ILE A 58 -1.33 -2.19 -1.63
CA ILE A 58 -2.55 -1.72 -2.31
C ILE A 58 -3.59 -2.85 -2.38
N ALA A 59 -3.20 -4.06 -2.80
CA ALA A 59 -4.11 -5.19 -2.89
C ALA A 59 -4.74 -5.54 -1.53
N ARG A 60 -3.94 -5.56 -0.45
CA ARG A 60 -4.42 -5.82 0.92
C ARG A 60 -5.43 -4.76 1.38
N LEU A 61 -5.12 -3.49 1.18
CA LEU A 61 -6.02 -2.39 1.54
C LEU A 61 -7.36 -2.49 0.81
N LEU A 62 -7.33 -2.76 -0.50
CA LEU A 62 -8.54 -2.92 -1.31
C LEU A 62 -9.37 -4.13 -0.85
N THR A 63 -8.73 -5.25 -0.51
CA THR A 63 -9.42 -6.43 0.04
C THR A 63 -10.12 -6.10 1.35
N LEU A 64 -9.44 -5.42 2.29
CA LEU A 64 -10.03 -5.05 3.58
C LEU A 64 -11.18 -4.05 3.43
N ILE A 65 -11.05 -3.08 2.53
CA ILE A 65 -12.15 -2.16 2.18
C ILE A 65 -13.34 -2.95 1.66
N SER A 66 -13.12 -3.90 0.75
CA SER A 66 -14.20 -4.74 0.22
C SER A 66 -14.85 -5.59 1.31
N GLN A 67 -14.08 -6.17 2.22
CA GLN A 67 -14.60 -6.96 3.34
C GLN A 67 -15.45 -6.10 4.28
N LYS A 68 -14.96 -4.91 4.68
CA LYS A 68 -15.70 -3.99 5.55
C LYS A 68 -16.98 -3.48 4.89
N LYS A 69 -16.95 -3.12 3.60
CA LYS A 69 -18.15 -2.68 2.86
C LYS A 69 -19.19 -3.78 2.73
N LYS A 70 -18.77 -5.03 2.45
CA LYS A 70 -19.67 -6.20 2.38
C LYS A 70 -20.27 -6.54 3.75
N GLY A 71 -19.47 -6.56 4.82
CA GLY A 71 -19.95 -6.85 6.17
C GLY A 71 -20.89 -5.78 6.75
N ALA A 72 -20.83 -4.54 6.25
CA ALA A 72 -21.78 -3.48 6.60
C ALA A 72 -23.10 -3.54 5.81
N SER A 73 -23.19 -4.38 4.77
CA SER A 73 -24.36 -4.50 3.89
C SER A 73 -25.17 -5.79 4.14
N GLN A 74 -24.87 -6.52 5.22
CA GLN A 74 -25.62 -7.66 5.73
C GLN A 74 -26.18 -7.33 7.11
#